data_AF-A0A9Q8ZW99-F1
#
_entry.id   AF-A0A9Q8ZW99-F1
#
_cell.length_a   1.000
_cell.length_b   1.000
_cell.length_c   1.000
_cell.angle_alpha   90.00
_cell.angle_beta   90.00
_cell.angle_gamma   90.00
#
_symmetry.space_group_name_H-M   'P 1'
#
loop_
_entity.id
_entity.type
_entity.pdbx_description
1 polymer ?
#
loop_
_entity_poly.entity_id
_entity_poly.type
_entity_poly.pdbx_seq_one_letter_code
_entity_poly.pdbx_strand_id
1 'polypeptide(L)'
;MIHQSIIRAIPVPGADPSLDGMEPAMAYALADELVGLTGLLAELAFDLASDSETLRRHMHSLQVIDRITQAQLAIADVLRSTDPIDRRLETVTLEDLGLSLSESLARYRREGLPVDLDNVDTG
;
A
#
# COMPACT_ATOMS: atom_id res chain seq x y z
N MET A 1 -29.69 -11.18 -21.14
CA MET A 1 -29.44 -11.98 -19.92
C MET A 1 -27.93 -12.00 -19.73
N ILE A 2 -27.39 -11.26 -18.76
CA ILE A 2 -25.95 -11.04 -18.59
C ILE A 2 -25.37 -12.24 -17.82
N HIS A 3 -24.36 -12.88 -18.40
CA HIS A 3 -23.67 -14.04 -17.82
C HIS A 3 -22.73 -13.56 -16.72
N GLN A 4 -23.09 -13.79 -15.46
CA GLN A 4 -22.26 -13.47 -14.29
C GLN A 4 -21.19 -14.57 -14.15
N SER A 5 -19.93 -14.25 -14.43
CA SER A 5 -18.81 -15.19 -14.25
C SER A 5 -18.36 -15.14 -12.79
N ILE A 6 -18.64 -16.22 -12.05
CA ILE A 6 -18.18 -16.41 -10.67
C ILE A 6 -16.71 -16.88 -10.73
N ILE A 7 -15.78 -15.98 -10.44
CA ILE A 7 -14.36 -16.35 -10.23
C ILE A 7 -14.28 -16.98 -8.83
N ARG A 8 -14.14 -18.31 -8.78
CA ARG A 8 -13.95 -19.05 -7.53
C ARG A 8 -12.44 -19.19 -7.29
N ALA A 9 -11.95 -18.62 -6.19
CA ALA A 9 -10.56 -18.81 -5.76
C ALA A 9 -10.33 -20.30 -5.42
N ILE A 10 -9.30 -20.90 -6.02
CA ILE A 10 -8.88 -22.28 -5.75
C ILE A 10 -7.79 -22.21 -4.68
N PRO A 11 -7.92 -22.91 -3.53
CA PRO A 11 -6.84 -23.01 -2.56
C PRO A 11 -5.77 -23.97 -3.10
N VAL A 12 -4.53 -23.49 -3.20
CA VAL A 12 -3.36 -24.32 -3.56
C VAL A 12 -2.88 -25.06 -2.31
N PRO A 13 -2.92 -26.41 -2.27
CA PRO A 13 -2.47 -27.15 -1.10
C PRO A 13 -0.96 -27.41 -1.20
N GLY A 14 -0.20 -26.95 -0.20
CA GLY A 14 1.22 -27.29 -0.04
C GLY A 14 2.21 -26.12 0.03
N ALA A 15 1.76 -24.87 0.09
CA ALA A 15 2.65 -23.78 0.49
C ALA A 15 2.83 -23.85 2.01
N ASP A 16 4.04 -24.15 2.47
CA ASP A 16 4.44 -24.01 3.86
C ASP A 16 4.26 -22.52 4.25
N PRO A 17 3.29 -22.14 5.09
CA PRO A 17 2.88 -20.74 5.27
C PRO A 17 3.88 -19.90 6.08
N SER A 18 5.03 -20.46 6.42
CA SER A 18 5.93 -19.90 7.44
C SER A 18 7.19 -19.25 6.89
N LEU A 19 7.45 -19.27 5.57
CA LEU A 19 8.69 -18.73 4.98
C LEU A 19 8.51 -17.99 3.65
N ASP A 20 7.41 -17.28 3.42
CA ASP A 20 7.29 -16.36 2.28
C ASP A 20 6.46 -15.12 2.65
N GLY A 21 6.95 -13.94 2.29
CA GLY A 21 6.44 -12.65 2.72
C GLY A 21 4.94 -12.44 2.51
N MET A 22 4.31 -11.69 3.43
CA MET A 22 2.91 -11.22 3.46
C MET A 22 1.88 -12.09 2.71
N GLU A 23 1.00 -12.74 3.47
CA GLU A 23 -0.15 -13.46 2.92
C GLU A 23 -0.91 -12.62 1.88
N PRO A 24 -1.23 -13.16 0.68
CA PRO A 24 -1.90 -12.40 -0.38
C PRO A 24 -3.23 -11.76 0.06
N ALA A 25 -4.02 -12.45 0.90
CA ALA A 25 -5.27 -11.90 1.43
C ALA A 25 -5.02 -10.65 2.30
N MET A 26 -3.96 -10.67 3.11
CA MET A 26 -3.53 -9.52 3.91
C MET A 26 -3.06 -8.37 3.03
N ALA A 27 -2.28 -8.64 1.98
CA ALA A 27 -1.83 -7.61 1.05
C ALA A 27 -3.01 -6.87 0.39
N TYR A 28 -4.03 -7.62 -0.05
CA TYR A 28 -5.24 -7.05 -0.64
C TYR A 28 -6.07 -6.26 0.39
N ALA A 29 -6.25 -6.79 1.61
CA ALA A 29 -6.97 -6.10 2.67
C ALA A 29 -6.29 -4.76 3.05
N LEU A 30 -4.96 -4.75 3.14
CA LEU A 30 -4.18 -3.52 3.38
C LEU A 30 -4.32 -2.52 2.23
N ALA A 31 -4.30 -3.00 0.98
CA ALA A 31 -4.51 -2.14 -0.17
C ALA A 31 -5.92 -1.52 -0.18
N ASP A 32 -6.94 -2.28 0.21
CA ASP A 32 -8.32 -1.79 0.32
C ASP A 32 -8.45 -0.73 1.41
N GLU A 33 -7.82 -0.95 2.58
CA GLU A 33 -7.81 0.03 3.67
C GLU A 33 -7.07 1.32 3.27
N LEU A 34 -5.92 1.22 2.59
CA LEU A 34 -5.20 2.39 2.08
C LEU A 34 -6.06 3.22 1.13
N VAL A 35 -6.81 2.57 0.22
CA VAL A 35 -7.77 3.26 -0.65
C VAL A 35 -8.91 3.87 0.17
N GLY A 36 -9.43 3.17 1.17
CA GLY A 36 -10.45 3.71 2.08
C GLY A 36 -10.00 5.00 2.79
N LEU A 37 -8.77 5.02 3.30
CA LEU A 37 -8.18 6.19 3.95
C LEU A 37 -8.05 7.39 3.02
N THR A 38 -7.82 7.18 1.71
CA THR A 38 -7.82 8.28 0.73
C THR A 38 -9.18 8.97 0.62
N GLY A 39 -10.28 8.21 0.79
CA GLY A 39 -11.63 8.78 0.81
C GLY A 39 -11.84 9.72 1.98
N LEU A 40 -11.40 9.33 3.19
CA LEU A 40 -11.47 10.18 4.38
C LEU A 40 -10.63 11.45 4.23
N LEU A 41 -9.44 11.34 3.63
CA LEU A 41 -8.59 12.50 3.33
C LEU A 41 -9.25 13.44 2.30
N ALA A 42 -9.94 12.89 1.31
CA ALA A 42 -10.66 13.67 0.31
C ALA A 42 -11.86 14.43 0.92
N GLU A 43 -12.60 13.82 1.83
CA GLU A 43 -13.68 14.48 2.59
C GLU A 43 -13.14 15.64 3.42
N LEU A 44 -12.06 15.43 4.17
CA LEU A 44 -11.42 16.48 4.97
C LEU A 44 -10.86 17.62 4.10
N ALA A 45 -10.27 17.30 2.96
CA ALA A 45 -9.78 18.28 2.00
C ALA A 45 -10.93 19.11 1.40
N PHE A 46 -12.06 18.47 1.10
CA PHE A 46 -13.27 19.13 0.62
C PHE A 46 -13.82 20.11 1.67
N ASP A 47 -13.94 19.68 2.92
CA ASP A 47 -14.40 20.53 4.02
C ASP A 47 -13.50 21.76 4.19
N LEU A 48 -12.18 21.57 4.10
CA LEU A 48 -11.20 22.68 4.20
C LEU A 48 -11.29 23.65 3.01
N ALA A 49 -11.61 23.15 1.82
CA ALA A 49 -11.75 23.94 0.61
C ALA A 49 -13.09 24.68 0.51
N SER A 50 -14.08 24.33 1.34
CA SER A 50 -15.41 24.95 1.34
C SER A 50 -15.41 26.44 1.72
N ASP A 51 -14.40 26.90 2.47
CA ASP A 51 -14.15 28.31 2.78
C ASP A 51 -12.90 28.80 2.03
N SER A 52 -13.09 29.76 1.14
CA SER A 52 -12.03 30.33 0.29
C SER A 52 -10.85 30.96 1.05
N GLU A 53 -11.08 31.53 2.25
CA GLU A 53 -10.02 32.14 3.06
C GLU A 53 -9.24 31.07 3.82
N THR A 54 -9.93 30.04 4.30
CA THR A 54 -9.33 28.86 4.92
C THR A 54 -8.52 28.06 3.89
N LEU A 55 -9.06 27.86 2.68
CA LEU A 55 -8.38 27.27 1.54
C LEU A 55 -7.06 28.01 1.21
N ARG A 56 -7.11 29.34 1.12
CA ARG A 56 -5.92 30.14 0.80
C ARG A 56 -4.83 29.99 1.88
N ARG A 57 -5.22 29.96 3.15
CA ARG A 57 -4.29 29.77 4.29
C ARG A 57 -3.71 28.37 4.36
N HIS A 58 -4.44 27.35 3.90
CA HIS A 58 -4.06 25.94 4.04
C HIS A 58 -3.73 25.25 2.71
N MET A 59 -3.51 26.00 1.63
CA MET A 59 -3.16 25.45 0.31
C MET A 59 -1.97 24.47 0.37
N HIS A 60 -0.94 24.82 1.15
CA HIS A 60 0.20 23.93 1.35
C HIS A 60 -0.20 22.62 2.05
N SER A 61 -1.07 22.69 3.06
CA SER A 61 -1.58 21.49 3.74
C SER A 61 -2.37 20.60 2.79
N LEU A 62 -3.16 21.17 1.88
CA LEU A 62 -3.89 20.41 0.86
C LEU A 62 -2.97 19.76 -0.16
N GLN A 63 -1.89 20.43 -0.56
CA GLN A 63 -0.85 19.82 -1.40
C GLN A 63 -0.16 18.65 -0.71
N VAL A 64 0.07 18.75 0.61
CA VAL A 64 0.60 17.63 1.40
C VAL A 64 -0.41 16.48 1.48
N ILE A 65 -1.70 16.76 1.67
CA ILE A 65 -2.78 15.76 1.68
C ILE A 65 -2.87 15.03 0.32
N ASP A 66 -2.77 15.77 -0.79
CA ASP A 66 -2.75 15.20 -2.13
C ASP A 66 -1.54 14.27 -2.33
N ARG A 67 -0.33 14.70 -1.90
CA ARG A 67 0.86 13.86 -1.94
C ARG A 67 0.71 12.57 -1.12
N ILE A 68 0.09 12.63 0.07
CA ILE A 68 -0.19 11.45 0.90
C ILE A 68 -1.18 10.52 0.19
N THR A 69 -2.24 11.08 -0.38
CA THR A 69 -3.26 10.33 -1.12
C THR A 69 -2.65 9.58 -2.29
N GLN A 70 -1.83 10.25 -3.11
CA GLN A 70 -1.13 9.64 -4.23
C GLN A 70 -0.17 8.53 -3.78
N ALA A 71 0.55 8.74 -2.68
CA ALA A 71 1.43 7.71 -2.11
C ALA A 71 0.64 6.48 -1.64
N GLN A 72 -0.50 6.67 -0.97
CA GLN A 72 -1.36 5.57 -0.51
C GLN A 72 -1.91 4.75 -1.68
N LEU A 73 -2.34 5.41 -2.76
CA LEU A 73 -2.80 4.72 -3.97
C LEU A 73 -1.68 3.92 -4.63
N ALA A 74 -0.50 4.52 -4.78
CA ALA A 74 0.65 3.82 -5.36
C ALA A 74 1.08 2.59 -4.53
N ILE A 75 1.05 2.69 -3.20
CA ILE A 75 1.32 1.54 -2.32
C ILE A 75 0.24 0.46 -2.47
N ALA A 76 -1.03 0.85 -2.53
CA ALA A 76 -2.12 -0.09 -2.75
C ALA A 76 -1.98 -0.85 -4.07
N ASP A 77 -1.53 -0.19 -5.14
CA ASP A 77 -1.25 -0.82 -6.43
C ASP A 77 -0.07 -1.81 -6.35
N VAL A 78 1.01 -1.45 -5.64
CA VAL A 78 2.14 -2.36 -5.39
C VAL A 78 1.71 -3.60 -4.58
N LEU A 79 0.84 -3.43 -3.59
CA LEU A 79 0.33 -4.53 -2.76
C LEU A 79 -0.59 -5.48 -3.55
N ARG A 80 -1.44 -4.96 -4.43
CA ARG A 80 -2.34 -5.78 -5.26
C ARG A 80 -1.65 -6.43 -6.45
N SER A 81 -0.55 -5.86 -6.94
CA SER A 81 0.18 -6.40 -8.08
C SER A 81 0.67 -7.82 -7.80
N THR A 82 0.65 -8.65 -8.84
CA THR A 82 1.20 -10.01 -8.82
C THR A 82 2.53 -10.11 -9.54
N ASP A 83 3.04 -8.99 -10.09
CA ASP A 83 4.30 -8.95 -10.83
C ASP A 83 5.51 -9.23 -9.91
N PRO A 84 6.70 -9.51 -10.46
CA PRO A 84 7.93 -9.51 -9.67
C PRO A 84 8.18 -8.14 -9.01
N ILE A 85 8.69 -8.12 -7.77
CA ILE A 85 8.87 -6.90 -6.96
C ILE A 85 9.59 -5.78 -7.73
N ASP A 86 10.67 -6.12 -8.44
CA ASP A 86 11.46 -5.11 -9.16
C ASP A 86 10.63 -4.43 -10.26
N ARG A 87 9.69 -5.15 -10.92
CA ARG A 87 8.73 -4.55 -11.86
C ARG A 87 7.63 -3.75 -11.18
N ARG A 88 7.19 -4.14 -9.99
CA ARG A 88 6.19 -3.37 -9.24
C ARG A 88 6.72 -1.98 -8.90
N LEU A 89 7.97 -1.88 -8.47
CA LEU A 89 8.60 -0.62 -8.12
C LEU A 89 8.78 0.31 -9.33
N GLU A 90 9.04 -0.25 -10.52
CA GLU A 90 9.08 0.52 -11.77
C GLU A 90 7.73 1.16 -12.14
N THR A 91 6.60 0.60 -11.67
CA THR A 91 5.26 1.16 -11.92
C THR A 91 4.86 2.28 -10.96
N VAL A 92 5.64 2.51 -9.91
CA VAL A 92 5.40 3.61 -8.97
C VAL A 92 5.78 4.92 -9.64
N THR A 93 4.78 5.65 -10.14
CA THR A 93 4.99 6.93 -10.85
C THR A 93 5.40 8.08 -9.92
N LEU A 94 5.22 7.91 -8.61
CA LEU A 94 5.69 8.86 -7.60
C LEU A 94 7.18 8.60 -7.33
N GLU A 95 8.04 9.29 -8.08
CA GLU A 95 9.50 9.05 -8.14
C GLU A 95 10.15 8.94 -6.75
N ASP A 96 9.88 9.89 -5.85
CA ASP A 96 10.41 9.88 -4.47
C ASP A 96 10.01 8.63 -3.68
N LEU A 97 8.78 8.14 -3.88
CA LEU A 97 8.28 6.95 -3.20
C LEU A 97 8.93 5.69 -3.77
N GLY A 98 9.00 5.57 -5.10
CA GLY A 98 9.65 4.45 -5.77
C GLY A 98 11.12 4.32 -5.37
N LEU A 99 11.84 5.45 -5.32
CA LEU A 99 13.23 5.51 -4.86
C LEU A 99 13.36 5.08 -3.39
N SER A 100 12.57 5.68 -2.50
CA SER A 100 12.59 5.37 -1.06
C SER A 100 12.28 3.90 -0.75
N LEU A 101 11.32 3.29 -1.47
CA LEU A 101 11.00 1.88 -1.36
C LEU A 101 12.15 1.00 -1.85
N SER A 102 12.77 1.35 -2.98
CA SER A 102 13.91 0.63 -3.54
C SER A 102 15.11 0.64 -2.60
N GLU A 103 15.43 1.80 -2.01
CA GLU A 103 16.49 1.96 -1.01
C GLU A 103 16.22 1.14 0.25
N SER A 104 14.99 1.23 0.77
CA SER A 104 14.58 0.47 1.96
C SER A 104 14.64 -1.03 1.72
N LEU A 105 14.21 -1.50 0.54
CA LEU A 105 14.28 -2.90 0.15
C LEU A 105 15.73 -3.38 0.02
N ALA A 106 16.61 -2.58 -0.60
CA ALA A 106 18.03 -2.88 -0.67
C ALA A 106 18.68 -2.97 0.71
N ARG A 107 18.26 -2.12 1.65
CA ARG A 107 18.67 -2.18 3.06
C ARG A 107 18.23 -3.49 3.72
N TYR A 108 16.95 -3.84 3.68
CA TYR A 108 16.45 -5.08 4.30
C TYR A 108 17.01 -6.35 3.64
N ARG A 109 17.29 -6.33 2.34
CA ARG A 109 17.98 -7.45 1.65
C ARG A 109 19.43 -7.63 2.16
N ARG A 110 20.09 -6.54 2.56
CA ARG A 110 21.48 -6.55 3.07
C ARG A 110 21.55 -6.90 4.56
N GLU A 111 20.61 -6.36 5.33
CA GLU A 111 20.62 -6.42 6.80
C GLU A 111 19.75 -7.56 7.35
N GLY A 112 18.89 -8.15 6.52
CA GLY A 112 17.84 -9.07 6.94
C GLY A 112 16.59 -8.34 7.42
N LEU A 113 15.49 -9.08 7.57
CA LEU A 113 14.28 -8.56 8.22
C LEU A 113 14.51 -8.50 9.74
N PRO A 114 14.02 -7.47 10.44
CA PRO A 114 14.02 -7.48 11.89
C PRO A 114 13.22 -8.70 12.37
N VAL A 115 13.89 -9.62 13.06
CA VAL A 115 13.26 -10.78 13.68
C VAL A 115 12.73 -10.35 15.04
N ASP A 116 11.45 -10.58 15.28
CA ASP A 116 10.87 -10.43 16.62
C ASP A 116 11.39 -11.58 17.50
N LEU A 117 12.37 -11.26 18.37
CA LEU A 117 13.01 -12.24 19.24
C LEU A 117 12.17 -12.58 20.48
N ASP A 118 11.06 -11.88 20.72
CA ASP A 118 10.20 -12.12 21.88
C ASP A 118 9.27 -13.34 21.68
N ASN A 119 9.28 -13.96 20.49
CA ASN A 119 8.44 -15.10 20.15
C ASN A 119 9.25 -16.37 19.78
N VAL A 120 10.48 -16.50 20.29
CA VAL A 120 11.22 -17.77 20.22
C VAL A 120 10.71 -18.68 21.33
N ASP A 121 9.72 -19.49 20.96
CA ASP A 121 9.15 -20.55 21.78
C ASP A 121 10.28 -21.39 22.39
N THR A 122 10.39 -21.37 23.71
CA THR A 122 11.33 -22.21 24.48
C THR A 122 10.67 -23.56 24.67
N GLY A 123 10.63 -24.36 23.59
CA GLY A 123 10.18 -25.75 23.57
C GLY A 123 11.34 -26.72 23.47
#